data_AF-A0A1Q3H592-F1
#
_entry.id   AF-A0A1Q3H592-F1
#
_cell.length_a   1.000
_cell.length_b   1.000
_cell.length_c   1.000
_cell.angle_alpha   90.00
_cell.angle_beta   90.00
_cell.angle_gamma   90.00
#
_symmetry.space_group_name_H-M   'P 1'
#
loop_
_entity.id
_entity.type
_entity.pdbx_description
1 polymer ?
#
loop_
_entity_poly.entity_id
_entity_poly.type
_entity_poly.pdbx_seq_one_letter_code
_entity_poly.pdbx_strand_id
1 'polypeptide(L)'
;MASAPDQPALTSPRCPTHQRAAVATCVRCGTFLCGECTELLGESSYCVSCFAFVREHGTVSRALKLTLGLGIFALLTVPLAMLLPVSVVVDVGQATLVVPILRRLPVLNGIAAGLGFWLSSRELRRLERVESASSVRSWARWTRGLSWLNLACVLVQVFLVLRLVLGFFAAGRS
;
A
#
# COMPACT_ATOMS: atom_id res chain seq x y z
N MET A 1 -45.63 -10.31 47.36
CA MET A 1 -44.76 -10.75 46.24
C MET A 1 -45.30 -10.10 44.99
N ALA A 2 -44.68 -8.99 44.56
CA ALA A 2 -45.12 -8.23 43.39
C ALA A 2 -44.52 -8.88 42.13
N SER A 3 -45.38 -9.39 41.24
CA SER A 3 -44.97 -9.89 39.92
C SER A 3 -44.34 -8.76 39.13
N ALA A 4 -43.11 -8.98 38.66
CA ALA A 4 -42.41 -8.05 37.79
C ALA A 4 -43.22 -7.84 36.49
N PRO A 5 -43.29 -6.61 35.95
CA PRO A 5 -44.00 -6.36 34.71
C PRO A 5 -43.33 -7.13 33.56
N ASP A 6 -44.15 -7.82 32.76
CA ASP A 6 -43.74 -8.47 31.50
C ASP A 6 -42.92 -7.49 30.66
N GLN A 7 -41.66 -7.82 30.41
CA GLN A 7 -40.86 -7.07 29.45
C GLN A 7 -41.55 -7.16 28.08
N PRO A 8 -41.71 -6.03 27.36
CA PRO A 8 -42.24 -6.08 26.01
C PRO A 8 -41.34 -7.02 25.21
N ALA A 9 -41.95 -8.09 24.66
CA ALA A 9 -41.26 -9.09 23.87
C ALA A 9 -40.55 -8.41 22.69
N LEU A 10 -39.28 -8.04 22.89
CA LEU A 10 -38.40 -7.57 21.84
C LEU A 10 -38.23 -8.74 20.88
N THR A 11 -39.07 -8.76 19.84
CA THR A 11 -39.01 -9.77 18.80
C THR A 11 -37.58 -9.87 18.31
N SER A 12 -36.96 -11.05 18.49
CA SER A 12 -35.58 -11.26 18.08
C SER A 12 -35.44 -10.89 16.61
N PRO A 13 -34.36 -10.19 16.22
CA PRO A 13 -34.15 -9.77 14.85
C PRO A 13 -34.20 -10.98 13.91
N ARG A 14 -34.89 -10.84 12.78
CA ARG A 14 -35.12 -11.92 11.82
C ARG A 14 -34.42 -11.68 10.50
N CYS A 15 -33.99 -12.76 9.86
CA CYS A 15 -33.51 -12.72 8.50
C CYS A 15 -34.66 -12.32 7.55
N PRO A 16 -34.50 -11.32 6.67
CA PRO A 16 -35.56 -10.86 5.78
C PRO A 16 -36.02 -11.93 4.79
N THR A 17 -35.11 -12.81 4.35
CA THR A 17 -35.40 -13.86 3.37
C THR A 17 -36.17 -15.04 3.98
N HIS A 18 -35.69 -15.56 5.11
CA HIS A 18 -36.21 -16.81 5.69
C HIS A 18 -37.08 -16.61 6.93
N GLN A 19 -37.19 -15.37 7.45
CA GLN A 19 -37.94 -15.04 8.67
C GLN A 19 -37.53 -15.84 9.92
N ARG A 20 -36.33 -16.44 9.92
CA ARG A 20 -35.74 -17.15 11.07
C ARG A 20 -34.98 -16.18 11.97
N ALA A 21 -34.78 -16.57 13.23
CA ALA A 21 -33.96 -15.81 14.17
C ALA A 21 -32.56 -15.58 13.59
N ALA A 22 -32.10 -14.33 13.66
CA ALA A 22 -30.80 -13.94 13.17
C ALA A 22 -29.70 -14.41 14.13
N VAL A 23 -28.62 -14.96 13.57
CA VAL A 23 -27.43 -15.41 14.32
C VAL A 23 -26.25 -14.47 14.13
N ALA A 24 -26.29 -13.64 13.09
CA ALA A 24 -25.26 -12.67 12.77
C ALA A 24 -25.85 -11.44 12.04
N THR A 25 -25.06 -10.37 11.95
CA THR A 25 -25.34 -9.20 11.13
C THR A 25 -24.28 -9.06 10.05
N CYS A 26 -24.69 -8.77 8.82
CA CYS A 26 -23.73 -8.52 7.75
C CYS A 26 -22.92 -7.27 8.08
N VAL A 27 -21.59 -7.41 8.16
CA VAL A 27 -20.68 -6.30 8.50
C VAL A 27 -20.75 -5.15 7.49
N ARG A 28 -21.12 -5.43 6.23
CA ARG A 28 -21.16 -4.43 5.15
C ARG A 28 -22.48 -3.67 5.06
N CYS A 29 -23.61 -4.37 5.02
CA CYS A 29 -24.92 -3.74 4.80
C CYS A 29 -25.82 -3.73 6.04
N GLY A 30 -25.35 -4.26 7.17
CA GLY A 30 -26.09 -4.29 8.44
C GLY A 30 -27.25 -5.27 8.50
N THR A 31 -27.54 -6.00 7.42
CA THR A 31 -28.70 -6.92 7.36
C THR A 31 -28.53 -8.11 8.30
N PHE A 32 -29.60 -8.46 9.01
CA PHE A 32 -29.65 -9.63 9.87
C PHE A 32 -29.64 -10.95 9.06
N LEU A 33 -28.79 -11.89 9.44
CA LEU A 33 -28.53 -13.14 8.72
C LEU A 33 -28.90 -14.34 9.59
N CYS A 34 -29.59 -15.32 8.99
CA CYS A 34 -29.71 -16.66 9.55
C CYS A 34 -28.45 -17.49 9.22
N GLY A 35 -28.30 -18.66 9.83
CA GLY A 35 -27.16 -19.55 9.58
C GLY A 35 -26.97 -19.94 8.11
N GLU A 36 -28.04 -20.00 7.33
CA GLU A 36 -28.01 -20.32 5.90
C GLU A 36 -27.63 -19.12 5.01
N CYS A 37 -27.94 -17.89 5.42
CA CYS A 37 -27.61 -16.68 4.65
C CYS A 37 -26.25 -16.08 5.04
N THR A 38 -25.54 -16.72 5.97
CA THR A 38 -24.27 -16.23 6.51
C THR A 38 -23.11 -16.85 5.75
N GLU A 39 -22.39 -16.03 4.99
CA GLU A 39 -21.10 -16.38 4.40
C GLU A 39 -19.98 -15.84 5.28
N LEU A 40 -19.04 -16.71 5.66
CA LEU A 40 -17.91 -16.35 6.50
C LEU A 40 -16.67 -16.05 5.66
N LEU A 41 -16.10 -14.86 5.87
CA LEU A 41 -14.78 -14.50 5.32
C LEU A 41 -13.89 -14.11 6.50
N GLY A 42 -13.02 -15.05 6.91
CA GLY A 42 -12.30 -14.95 8.18
C GLY A 42 -13.27 -14.99 9.35
N GLU A 43 -13.19 -13.99 10.23
CA GLU A 43 -14.05 -13.85 11.42
C GLU A 43 -15.29 -12.98 11.15
N SER A 44 -15.44 -12.46 9.93
CA SER A 44 -16.53 -11.54 9.57
C SER A 44 -17.61 -12.23 8.75
N SER A 45 -18.88 -11.90 9.05
CA SER A 45 -20.07 -12.45 8.42
C SER A 45 -20.62 -11.50 7.33
N TYR A 46 -20.94 -12.06 6.17
CA TYR A 46 -21.49 -11.34 5.02
C TYR A 46 -22.76 -12.02 4.50
N CYS A 47 -23.68 -11.23 3.94
CA CYS A 47 -24.75 -11.80 3.12
C CYS A 47 -24.20 -12.23 1.75
N VAL A 48 -24.89 -13.14 1.07
CA VAL A 48 -24.49 -13.70 -0.24
C VAL A 48 -24.12 -12.62 -1.27
N SER A 49 -24.92 -11.56 -1.39
CA SER A 49 -24.67 -10.47 -2.34
C SER A 49 -23.44 -9.64 -1.98
N CYS A 50 -23.25 -9.32 -0.69
CA CYS A 50 -22.06 -8.62 -0.23
C CYS A 50 -20.81 -9.50 -0.30
N PHE A 51 -20.93 -10.81 -0.08
CA PHE A 51 -19.83 -11.75 -0.18
C PHE A 51 -19.30 -11.82 -1.60
N ALA A 52 -20.17 -11.95 -2.61
CA ALA A 52 -19.78 -11.92 -4.02
C ALA A 52 -19.05 -10.60 -4.36
N PHE A 53 -19.61 -9.47 -3.93
CA PHE A 53 -19.00 -8.15 -4.14
C PHE A 53 -17.60 -8.05 -3.50
N VAL A 54 -17.47 -8.44 -2.23
CA VAL A 54 -16.19 -8.40 -1.49
C VAL A 54 -15.19 -9.39 -2.06
N ARG A 55 -15.62 -10.56 -2.54
CA ARG A 55 -14.73 -11.54 -3.18
C ARG A 55 -14.15 -11.01 -4.48
N GLU A 56 -14.96 -10.31 -5.26
CA GLU A 56 -14.54 -9.71 -6.53
C GLU A 56 -13.66 -8.47 -6.31
N HIS A 57 -14.03 -7.60 -5.37
CA HIS A 57 -13.38 -6.29 -5.17
C HIS A 57 -12.36 -6.24 -4.04
N GLY A 58 -12.36 -7.23 -3.14
CA GLY A 58 -11.49 -7.30 -1.97
C GLY A 58 -10.13 -7.94 -2.24
N THR A 59 -9.90 -8.47 -3.45
CA THR A 59 -8.57 -8.92 -3.84
C THR A 59 -7.65 -7.73 -4.07
N VAL A 60 -6.50 -7.71 -3.39
CA VAL A 60 -5.47 -6.68 -3.58
C VAL A 60 -5.11 -6.64 -5.06
N SER A 61 -5.28 -5.46 -5.69
CA SER A 61 -5.05 -5.33 -7.13
C SER A 61 -3.63 -5.77 -7.50
N ARG A 62 -3.49 -6.50 -8.61
CA ARG A 62 -2.18 -6.93 -9.12
C ARG A 62 -1.24 -5.73 -9.28
N ALA A 63 -1.77 -4.58 -9.67
CA ALA A 63 -1.06 -3.32 -9.74
C ALA A 63 -0.43 -2.94 -8.39
N LEU A 64 -1.17 -3.00 -7.28
CA LEU A 64 -0.62 -2.68 -5.97
C LEU A 64 0.51 -3.64 -5.56
N LYS A 65 0.34 -4.95 -5.81
CA LYS A 65 1.40 -5.95 -5.56
C LYS A 65 2.66 -5.67 -6.38
N LEU A 66 2.49 -5.35 -7.67
CA LEU A 66 3.61 -5.00 -8.55
C LEU A 66 4.31 -3.72 -8.10
N THR A 67 3.56 -2.69 -7.71
CA THR A 67 4.17 -1.44 -7.21
C THR A 67 4.93 -1.64 -5.91
N LEU A 68 4.43 -2.49 -5.00
CA LEU A 68 5.16 -2.84 -3.79
C LEU A 68 6.46 -3.60 -4.13
N GLY A 69 6.39 -4.59 -5.02
CA GLY A 69 7.56 -5.32 -5.49
C GLY A 69 8.61 -4.40 -6.13
N LEU A 70 8.17 -3.45 -6.96
CA LEU A 70 9.04 -2.46 -7.58
C LEU A 70 9.67 -1.50 -6.56
N GLY A 71 8.89 -1.08 -5.55
CA GLY A 71 9.40 -0.25 -4.46
C GLY A 71 10.46 -0.95 -3.62
N ILE A 72 10.25 -2.22 -3.29
CA ILE A 72 11.25 -3.04 -2.58
C ILE A 72 12.51 -3.20 -3.42
N PHE A 73 12.36 -3.51 -4.72
CA PHE A 73 13.48 -3.64 -5.64
C PHE A 73 14.29 -2.34 -5.74
N ALA A 74 13.62 -1.19 -5.91
CA ALA A 74 14.28 0.11 -5.93
C ALA A 74 15.01 0.41 -4.62
N LEU A 75 14.44 0.05 -3.47
CA LEU A 75 15.10 0.25 -2.18
C LEU A 75 16.36 -0.60 -2.04
N LEU A 76 16.38 -1.82 -2.58
CA LEU A 76 17.54 -2.71 -2.58
C LEU A 76 18.68 -2.22 -3.49
N THR A 77 18.38 -1.44 -4.53
CA THR A 77 19.42 -0.87 -5.39
C THR A 77 20.10 0.37 -4.79
N VAL A 78 19.47 1.04 -3.81
CA VAL A 78 20.05 2.20 -3.12
C VAL A 78 21.37 1.88 -2.37
N PRO A 79 21.45 0.87 -1.49
CA PRO A 79 22.70 0.53 -0.83
C PRO A 79 23.73 0.04 -1.85
N LEU A 80 23.32 -0.64 -2.93
CA LEU A 80 24.25 -1.03 -4.00
C LEU A 80 24.88 0.18 -4.70
N ALA A 81 24.09 1.23 -4.94
CA ALA A 81 24.59 2.50 -5.48
C ALA A 81 25.47 3.27 -4.48
N MET A 82 25.22 3.15 -3.17
CA MET A 82 26.03 3.74 -2.11
C MET A 82 27.32 2.97 -1.81
N LEU A 83 27.30 1.64 -2.00
CA LEU A 83 28.43 0.74 -1.85
C LEU A 83 29.33 0.72 -3.09
N LEU A 84 28.81 1.13 -4.25
CA LEU A 84 29.64 1.35 -5.43
C LEU A 84 30.66 2.43 -5.07
N PRO A 85 31.95 2.07 -4.96
CA PRO A 85 32.92 2.96 -4.38
C PRO A 85 33.01 4.25 -5.19
N VAL A 86 32.92 5.39 -4.49
CA VAL A 86 33.39 6.71 -4.96
C VAL A 86 34.91 6.67 -5.25
N SER A 87 35.57 5.53 -5.05
CA SER A 87 36.91 5.17 -5.51
C SER A 87 36.99 4.97 -7.04
N VAL A 88 36.26 5.75 -7.82
CA VAL A 88 36.65 5.97 -9.21
C VAL A 88 37.74 7.03 -9.13
N VAL A 89 38.98 6.57 -8.94
CA VAL A 89 40.14 7.38 -9.33
C VAL A 89 39.86 7.76 -10.77
N VAL A 90 39.64 9.05 -11.00
CA VAL A 90 39.40 9.62 -12.32
C VAL A 90 40.74 9.56 -13.04
N ASP A 91 41.06 8.38 -13.57
CA ASP A 91 42.03 8.30 -14.64
C ASP A 91 41.36 8.98 -15.84
N VAL A 92 41.93 10.10 -16.27
CA VAL A 92 41.31 11.08 -17.19
C VAL A 92 40.90 10.44 -18.53
N GLY A 93 41.37 9.22 -18.83
CA GLY A 93 41.00 8.42 -20.00
C GLY A 93 39.83 7.42 -19.85
N GLN A 94 39.42 7.03 -18.63
CA GLN A 94 38.50 5.89 -18.42
C GLN A 94 37.17 6.24 -17.71
N ALA A 95 36.99 7.50 -17.30
CA ALA A 95 35.86 7.96 -16.50
C ALA A 95 34.51 8.10 -17.25
N THR A 96 34.46 7.89 -18.56
CA THR A 96 33.26 8.15 -19.38
C THR A 96 32.14 7.12 -19.21
N LEU A 97 32.43 5.90 -18.73
CA LEU A 97 31.44 4.82 -18.61
C LEU A 97 30.68 4.79 -17.27
N VAL A 98 31.27 5.29 -16.19
CA VAL A 98 30.70 5.17 -14.82
C VAL A 98 29.71 6.30 -14.52
N VAL A 99 29.99 7.52 -14.97
CA VAL A 99 29.11 8.70 -14.84
C VAL A 99 27.70 8.48 -15.44
N PRO A 100 27.51 7.91 -16.64
CA PRO A 100 26.17 7.73 -17.21
C PRO A 100 25.32 6.69 -16.45
N ILE A 101 25.94 5.66 -15.84
CA ILE A 101 25.22 4.66 -15.03
C ILE A 101 24.73 5.29 -13.72
N LEU A 102 25.60 6.04 -13.03
CA LEU A 102 25.25 6.78 -11.82
C LEU A 102 24.18 7.86 -12.07
N ARG A 103 24.11 8.43 -13.27
CA ARG A 103 23.09 9.44 -13.61
C ARG A 103 21.71 8.83 -13.94
N ARG A 104 21.65 7.59 -14.43
CA ARG A 104 20.39 6.92 -14.80
C ARG A 104 19.66 6.26 -13.63
N LEU A 105 20.41 5.74 -12.65
CA LEU A 105 19.86 5.12 -11.44
C LEU A 105 18.90 6.02 -10.62
N PRO A 106 19.23 7.28 -10.30
CA PRO A 106 18.35 8.15 -9.51
C PRO A 106 17.08 8.55 -10.28
N VAL A 107 17.16 8.65 -11.62
CA VAL A 107 15.98 8.94 -12.46
C VAL A 107 15.00 7.77 -12.44
N LEU A 108 15.49 6.53 -12.58
CA LEU A 108 14.64 5.33 -12.52
C LEU A 108 14.02 5.14 -11.14
N ASN A 109 14.78 5.36 -10.06
CA ASN A 109 14.25 5.31 -8.70
C ASN A 109 13.21 6.40 -8.44
N GLY A 110 13.42 7.61 -8.97
CA GLY A 110 12.44 8.70 -8.91
C GLY A 110 11.13 8.36 -9.62
N ILE A 111 11.20 7.79 -10.84
CA ILE A 111 10.00 7.35 -11.59
C ILE A 111 9.27 6.24 -10.82
N ALA A 112 10.00 5.25 -10.31
CA ALA A 112 9.41 4.16 -9.51
C ALA A 112 8.72 4.69 -8.24
N ALA A 113 9.35 5.64 -7.53
CA ALA A 113 8.78 6.27 -6.34
C ALA A 113 7.51 7.09 -6.69
N GLY A 114 7.55 7.88 -7.77
CA GLY A 114 6.41 8.69 -8.21
C GLY A 114 5.22 7.85 -8.64
N LEU A 115 5.43 6.82 -9.48
CA LEU A 115 4.37 5.91 -9.91
C LEU A 115 3.81 5.09 -8.74
N GLY A 116 4.68 4.60 -7.85
CA GLY A 116 4.27 3.87 -6.65
C GLY A 116 3.38 4.72 -5.73
N PHE A 117 3.76 5.98 -5.50
CA PHE A 117 2.97 6.91 -4.70
C PHE A 117 1.61 7.24 -5.34
N TRP A 118 1.59 7.52 -6.65
CA TRP A 118 0.36 7.87 -7.36
C TRP A 118 -0.63 6.70 -7.42
N LEU A 119 -0.17 5.49 -7.75
CA LEU A 119 -1.00 4.28 -7.78
C LEU A 119 -1.51 3.89 -6.39
N SER A 120 -0.66 3.95 -5.36
CA SER A 120 -1.07 3.69 -3.97
C SER A 120 -2.12 4.71 -3.50
N SER A 121 -1.94 6.00 -3.82
CA SER A 121 -2.91 7.05 -3.51
C SER A 121 -4.24 6.88 -4.25
N ARG A 122 -4.22 6.39 -5.50
CA ARG A 122 -5.44 6.07 -6.24
C ARG A 122 -6.18 4.87 -5.64
N GLU A 123 -5.46 3.82 -5.26
CA GLU A 123 -6.08 2.64 -4.64
C GLU A 123 -6.60 2.92 -3.23
N LEU A 124 -5.91 3.75 -2.44
CA LEU A 124 -6.44 4.23 -1.15
C LEU A 124 -7.78 4.92 -1.33
N ARG A 125 -7.90 5.82 -2.30
CA ARG A 125 -9.17 6.51 -2.62
C ARG A 125 -10.26 5.56 -3.13
N ARG A 126 -9.88 4.42 -3.73
CA ARG A 126 -10.82 3.37 -4.13
C ARG A 126 -11.29 2.56 -2.93
N LEU A 127 -10.38 2.23 -2.02
CA LEU A 127 -10.62 1.43 -0.82
C LEU A 127 -11.33 2.20 0.29
N GLU A 128 -11.15 3.51 0.38
CA GLU A 128 -11.88 4.38 1.32
C GLU A 128 -13.39 4.35 1.08
N ARG A 129 -13.83 4.04 -0.15
CA ARG A 129 -15.25 3.81 -0.48
C ARG A 129 -15.74 2.41 -0.10
N VAL A 130 -14.84 1.50 0.28
CA VAL A 130 -15.15 0.11 0.63
C VAL A 130 -14.70 -0.12 2.06
N GLU A 131 -15.61 0.18 2.99
CA GLU A 131 -15.37 0.26 4.44
C GLU A 131 -14.77 -1.01 5.08
N SER A 132 -14.91 -2.18 4.43
CA SER A 132 -14.73 -3.50 5.04
C SER A 132 -13.33 -4.13 4.97
N ALA A 133 -12.29 -3.45 4.49
CA ALA A 133 -10.98 -4.09 4.26
C ALA A 133 -9.85 -3.56 5.19
N SER A 134 -9.86 -3.97 6.46
CA SER A 134 -8.83 -3.61 7.46
C SER A 134 -7.41 -4.07 7.05
N SER A 135 -7.28 -5.27 6.49
CA SER A 135 -6.01 -5.80 5.98
C SER A 135 -5.50 -4.98 4.78
N VAL A 136 -6.36 -4.60 3.82
CA VAL A 136 -5.92 -3.84 2.65
C VAL A 136 -5.46 -2.42 3.03
N ARG A 137 -6.05 -1.82 4.08
CA ARG A 137 -5.59 -0.55 4.67
C ARG A 137 -4.17 -0.62 5.24
N SER A 138 -3.71 -1.77 5.74
CA SER A 138 -2.33 -1.90 6.24
C SER A 138 -1.34 -1.93 5.08
N TRP A 139 -1.62 -2.69 4.01
CA TRP A 139 -0.80 -2.75 2.79
C TRP A 139 -0.66 -1.39 2.11
N ALA A 140 -1.74 -0.62 2.05
CA ALA A 140 -1.72 0.73 1.50
C ALA A 140 -0.87 1.71 2.32
N ARG A 141 -0.88 1.60 3.66
CA ARG A 141 0.01 2.38 4.52
C ARG A 141 1.47 2.00 4.33
N TRP A 142 1.77 0.70 4.25
CA TRP A 142 3.13 0.21 4.00
C TRP A 142 3.68 0.68 2.65
N THR A 143 2.91 0.57 1.56
CA THR A 143 3.33 1.07 0.23
C THR A 143 3.61 2.58 0.25
N ARG A 144 2.79 3.37 0.95
CA ARG A 144 3.01 4.81 1.11
C ARG A 144 4.27 5.12 1.92
N GLY A 145 4.50 4.39 3.02
CA GLY A 145 5.72 4.50 3.82
C GLY A 145 6.97 4.16 3.00
N LEU A 146 6.92 3.07 2.24
CA LEU A 146 8.02 2.66 1.34
C LEU A 146 8.29 3.71 0.26
N SER A 147 7.25 4.32 -0.29
CA SER A 147 7.39 5.37 -1.31
C SER A 147 8.05 6.63 -0.73
N TRP A 148 7.69 7.02 0.49
CA TRP A 148 8.34 8.14 1.20
C TRP A 148 9.81 7.85 1.50
N LEU A 149 10.11 6.63 1.97
CA LEU A 149 11.49 6.22 2.24
C LEU A 149 12.32 6.22 0.94
N ASN A 150 11.78 5.68 -0.15
CA ASN A 150 12.45 5.69 -1.45
C ASN A 150 12.67 7.13 -1.96
N LEU A 151 11.69 8.02 -1.83
CA LEU A 151 11.84 9.44 -2.16
C LEU A 151 12.95 10.10 -1.33
N ALA A 152 13.02 9.84 -0.02
CA ALA A 152 14.08 10.36 0.83
C ALA A 152 15.47 9.87 0.39
N CYS A 153 15.61 8.58 0.05
CA CYS A 153 16.85 8.04 -0.50
C CYS A 153 17.25 8.72 -1.82
N VAL A 154 16.31 8.94 -2.73
CA VAL A 154 16.55 9.65 -4.00
C VAL A 154 17.00 11.09 -3.75
N LEU A 155 16.37 11.80 -2.81
CA LEU A 155 16.78 13.18 -2.45
C LEU A 155 18.20 13.23 -1.90
N VAL A 156 18.57 12.28 -1.03
CA VAL A 156 19.94 12.16 -0.51
C VAL A 156 20.93 11.88 -1.64
N GLN A 157 20.60 10.97 -2.57
CA GLN A 157 21.45 10.68 -3.74
C GLN A 157 21.66 11.93 -4.61
N VAL A 158 20.58 12.66 -4.93
CA VAL A 158 20.67 13.90 -5.72
C VAL A 158 21.53 14.95 -5.02
N PHE A 159 21.38 15.11 -3.70
CA PHE A 159 22.19 16.03 -2.91
C PHE A 159 23.68 15.68 -2.96
N LEU A 160 24.04 14.39 -2.81
CA LEU A 160 25.43 13.94 -2.88
C LEU A 160 26.04 14.17 -4.28
N VAL A 161 25.30 13.85 -5.34
CA VAL A 161 25.75 14.11 -6.72
C VAL A 161 25.95 15.61 -6.96
N LEU A 162 24.99 16.44 -6.52
CA LEU A 162 25.10 17.89 -6.66
C LEU A 162 26.32 18.45 -5.90
N ARG A 163 26.54 18.00 -4.67
CA ARG A 163 27.71 18.39 -3.87
C ARG A 163 29.02 18.02 -4.57
N LEU A 164 29.09 16.82 -5.14
CA LEU A 164 30.28 16.34 -5.87
C LEU A 164 30.55 17.19 -7.12
N VAL A 165 29.52 17.47 -7.92
CA VAL A 165 29.62 18.32 -9.11
C VAL A 165 30.06 19.74 -8.75
N LEU A 166 29.45 20.35 -7.73
CA LEU A 166 29.84 21.68 -7.25
C LEU A 166 31.28 21.73 -6.73
N GLY A 167 31.73 20.68 -6.02
CA GLY A 167 33.12 20.55 -5.57
C GLY A 167 34.12 20.51 -6.74
N PHE A 168 33.81 19.75 -7.79
CA PHE A 168 34.62 19.72 -9.01
C PHE A 168 34.72 21.09 -9.69
N PHE A 169 33.60 21.82 -9.82
CA PHE A 169 33.60 23.16 -10.42
C PHE A 169 34.28 24.24 -9.56
N ALA A 170 34.39 24.02 -8.24
CA ALA A 170 35.14 24.89 -7.35
C ALA A 170 36.65 24.65 -7.47
N ALA A 171 37.08 23.38 -7.49
CA ALA A 171 38.48 22.99 -7.59
C ALA A 171 39.11 23.32 -8.97
N GLY A 172 38.33 23.31 -10.05
CA GLY A 172 38.83 23.68 -11.38
C GLY A 172 39.00 25.19 -11.62
N ARG A 173 38.62 26.03 -10.65
CA ARG A 173 38.74 27.50 -10.74
C ARG A 173 39.91 28.09 -9.93
N SER A 174 40.59 27.26 -9.15
CA SER A 174 41.79 27.59 -8.37
C SER A 174 43.05 27.10 -9.08
#